data_AF-A0A966VWV2-F1
#
_entry.id   AF-A0A966VWV2-F1
#
_cell.length_a   1.000
_cell.length_b   1.000
_cell.length_c   1.000
_cell.angle_alpha   90.00
_cell.angle_beta   90.00
_cell.angle_gamma   90.00
#
_symmetry.space_group_name_H-M   'P 1'
#
loop_
_entity.id
_entity.type
_entity.pdbx_description
1 polymer ?
#
loop_
_entity_poly.entity_id
_entity_poly.type
_entity_poly.pdbx_seq_one_letter_code
_entity_poly.pdbx_strand_id
1 'polypeptide(L)'
;MSKPTAAFIGTPARILGLVLLALALAGCGNLLASRSPAAVTYVLRPAFVVANDAEPDTPRAAQGSAVVVQLATVGVSPGYAGADILVTRPDRRLDVFAASRWPDELPRVVGDLALAALKTSGRLQAFDATMPIAATHTLRLDVRRFDAEYAVEGARPTIHVVIDAVLARRRDREVIARFSSAAEVEATENRLAVIVAAFEKAVGEALLATTRQTEIALESIPARHQDATPTP
;
A
#
# COMPACT_ATOMS: atom_id res chain seq x y z
N MET A 1 4.58 86.14 -10.88
CA MET A 1 4.63 84.83 -10.19
C MET A 1 4.54 83.72 -11.25
N SER A 2 5.65 83.06 -11.56
CA SER A 2 5.64 81.81 -12.33
C SER A 2 6.84 80.95 -11.89
N LYS A 3 6.57 79.66 -11.62
CA LYS A 3 7.44 78.70 -10.92
C LYS A 3 8.69 78.33 -11.74
N PRO A 4 9.83 78.01 -11.10
CA PRO A 4 10.91 77.30 -11.78
C PRO A 4 10.63 75.79 -11.81
N THR A 5 10.74 75.24 -13.02
CA THR A 5 10.68 73.82 -13.34
C THR A 5 12.02 73.17 -12.99
N ALA A 6 12.04 72.22 -12.04
CA ALA A 6 13.23 71.44 -11.74
C ALA A 6 13.38 70.31 -12.76
N ALA A 7 14.44 70.37 -13.58
CA ALA A 7 14.83 69.31 -14.49
C ALA A 7 15.51 68.18 -13.71
N PHE A 8 14.89 67.01 -13.69
CA PHE A 8 15.45 65.75 -13.17
C PHE A 8 16.58 65.29 -14.10
N ILE A 9 17.83 65.53 -13.70
CA ILE A 9 19.02 64.99 -14.35
C ILE A 9 19.51 63.80 -13.52
N GLY A 10 19.51 62.63 -14.15
CA GLY A 10 19.88 61.33 -13.58
C GLY A 10 18.71 60.37 -13.79
N THR A 11 18.80 59.24 -14.50
CA THR A 11 19.92 58.31 -14.49
C THR A 11 19.67 57.21 -15.53
N PRO A 12 20.02 57.37 -16.82
CA PRO A 12 19.75 56.32 -17.83
C PRO A 12 20.60 55.05 -17.56
N ALA A 13 21.81 55.22 -17.01
CA ALA A 13 22.72 54.12 -16.69
C ALA A 13 22.25 53.25 -15.51
N ARG A 14 21.58 53.83 -14.49
CA ARG A 14 21.04 53.05 -13.35
C ARG A 14 19.80 52.25 -13.74
N ILE A 15 18.96 52.80 -14.62
CA ILE A 15 17.78 52.10 -15.14
C ILE A 15 18.21 50.92 -16.01
N LEU A 16 19.22 51.10 -16.88
CA LEU A 16 19.75 50.03 -17.72
C LEU A 16 20.39 48.90 -16.89
N GLY A 17 21.13 49.24 -15.83
CA GLY A 17 21.71 48.26 -14.91
C GLY A 17 20.65 47.46 -14.14
N LEU A 18 19.56 48.10 -13.71
CA LEU A 18 18.44 47.45 -13.03
C LEU A 18 17.67 46.50 -13.95
N VAL A 19 17.47 46.87 -15.22
CA VAL A 19 16.81 46.00 -16.22
C VAL A 19 17.67 44.78 -16.56
N LEU A 20 18.98 44.93 -16.72
CA LEU A 20 19.90 43.81 -16.96
C LEU A 20 19.97 42.85 -15.77
N LEU A 21 19.97 43.37 -14.54
CA LEU A 21 19.92 42.56 -13.33
C LEU A 21 18.58 41.82 -13.19
N ALA A 22 17.46 42.46 -13.53
CA ALA A 22 16.14 41.82 -13.53
C ALA A 22 16.04 40.70 -14.58
N LEU A 23 16.62 40.88 -15.77
CA LEU A 23 16.69 39.82 -16.80
C LEU A 23 17.57 38.64 -16.38
N ALA A 24 18.68 38.91 -15.68
CA ALA A 24 19.56 37.86 -15.16
C ALA A 24 18.88 37.02 -14.07
N LEU A 25 18.03 37.62 -13.22
CA LEU A 25 17.26 36.89 -12.20
C LEU A 25 16.09 36.09 -12.79
N ALA A 26 15.49 36.53 -13.90
CA ALA A 26 14.39 35.83 -14.56
C ALA A 26 14.83 34.51 -15.24
N GLY A 27 16.12 34.30 -15.49
CA GLY A 27 16.65 33.09 -16.14
C GLY A 27 16.75 31.86 -15.24
N CYS A 28 16.82 32.02 -13.91
CA CYS A 28 17.08 30.92 -12.98
C CYS A 28 15.80 30.22 -12.46
N GLY A 29 14.61 30.76 -12.73
CA GLY A 29 13.36 30.21 -12.19
C GLY A 29 12.84 28.95 -12.90
N ASN A 30 13.23 28.71 -14.15
CA ASN A 30 12.62 27.68 -15.00
C ASN A 30 13.50 26.44 -15.26
N LEU A 31 14.72 26.40 -14.72
CA LEU A 31 15.68 25.30 -14.90
C LEU A 31 15.56 24.18 -13.85
N LEU A 32 14.72 24.37 -12.84
CA LEU A 32 14.43 23.39 -11.78
C LEU A 32 13.09 22.68 -11.96
N ALA A 33 12.35 22.97 -13.03
CA ALA A 33 11.23 22.14 -13.45
C ALA A 33 11.80 20.82 -13.98
N SER A 34 12.01 19.88 -13.05
CA SER A 34 12.49 18.52 -13.33
C SER A 34 11.66 17.94 -14.47
N ARG A 35 12.28 17.74 -15.63
CA ARG A 35 11.67 17.15 -16.84
C ARG A 35 11.47 15.64 -16.68
N SER A 36 11.08 15.18 -15.48
CA SER A 36 10.70 13.78 -15.31
C SER A 36 9.31 13.60 -15.92
N PRO A 37 9.11 12.58 -16.78
CA PRO A 37 7.77 12.22 -17.24
C PRO A 37 6.85 12.05 -16.04
N ALA A 38 5.60 12.51 -16.16
CA ALA A 38 4.59 12.28 -15.14
C ALA A 38 4.43 10.77 -14.93
N ALA A 39 4.52 10.32 -13.67
CA ALA A 39 4.41 8.90 -13.37
C ALA A 39 2.99 8.39 -13.67
N VAL A 40 2.90 7.25 -14.34
CA VAL A 40 1.66 6.50 -14.55
C VAL A 40 1.30 5.77 -13.27
N THR A 41 0.06 5.93 -12.82
CA THR A 41 -0.47 5.25 -11.65
C THR A 41 -1.11 3.92 -12.05
N TYR A 42 -0.66 2.83 -11.43
CA TYR A 42 -1.16 1.47 -11.61
C TYR A 42 -1.97 1.04 -10.40
N VAL A 43 -3.21 0.62 -10.62
CA VAL A 43 -4.12 0.19 -9.56
C VAL A 43 -4.25 -1.33 -9.57
N LEU A 44 -4.06 -1.96 -8.41
CA LEU A 44 -4.26 -3.39 -8.21
C LEU A 44 -5.74 -3.66 -7.85
N ARG A 45 -6.36 -4.62 -8.52
CA ARG A 45 -7.73 -5.08 -8.27
C ARG A 45 -7.80 -6.61 -8.29
N PRO A 46 -7.10 -7.29 -7.37
CA PRO A 46 -7.13 -8.75 -7.29
C PRO A 46 -8.55 -9.28 -7.19
N ALA A 47 -8.85 -10.30 -8.00
CA ALA A 47 -10.10 -11.03 -7.90
C ALA A 47 -10.02 -11.97 -6.70
N PHE A 48 -10.63 -11.57 -5.58
CA PHE A 48 -10.78 -12.41 -4.40
C PHE A 48 -11.92 -13.40 -4.58
N VAL A 49 -11.73 -14.39 -5.46
CA VAL A 49 -12.69 -15.48 -5.63
C VAL A 49 -12.45 -16.50 -4.53
N VAL A 50 -13.34 -16.52 -3.54
CA VAL A 50 -13.41 -17.66 -2.62
C VAL A 50 -14.04 -18.80 -3.41
N ALA A 51 -13.33 -19.91 -3.58
CA ALA A 51 -13.88 -21.13 -4.13
C ALA A 51 -14.94 -21.67 -3.17
N ASN A 52 -16.14 -21.10 -3.24
CA ASN A 52 -17.33 -21.66 -2.66
C ASN A 52 -17.91 -22.58 -3.74
N ASP A 53 -17.90 -23.90 -3.50
CA ASP A 53 -18.68 -24.88 -4.26
C ASP A 53 -20.21 -24.70 -4.03
N ALA A 54 -20.67 -23.47 -3.82
CA ALA A 54 -22.04 -23.14 -3.45
C ALA A 54 -22.58 -22.00 -4.31
N GLU A 55 -23.71 -22.30 -4.93
CA GLU A 55 -24.51 -21.53 -5.88
C GLU A 55 -24.79 -20.06 -5.44
N PRO A 56 -24.87 -19.08 -6.36
CA PRO A 56 -24.70 -17.66 -6.04
C PRO A 56 -25.87 -16.95 -5.35
N ASP A 57 -27.00 -17.60 -5.06
CA ASP A 57 -28.29 -16.89 -4.88
C ASP A 57 -29.03 -17.10 -3.54
N THR A 58 -28.34 -17.51 -2.48
CA THR A 58 -28.96 -17.52 -1.14
C THR A 58 -28.27 -16.55 -0.19
N PRO A 59 -28.98 -15.55 0.39
CA PRO A 59 -28.48 -14.80 1.54
C PRO A 59 -28.24 -15.80 2.67
N ARG A 60 -26.98 -16.24 2.84
CA ARG A 60 -26.60 -17.08 3.95
C ARG A 60 -26.68 -16.20 5.19
N ALA A 61 -27.78 -16.32 5.94
CA ALA A 61 -27.78 -15.90 7.33
C ALA A 61 -26.56 -16.56 7.97
N ALA A 62 -25.60 -15.74 8.41
CA ALA A 62 -24.39 -16.20 9.07
C ALA A 62 -24.84 -16.98 10.32
N GLN A 63 -24.90 -18.30 10.20
CA GLN A 63 -25.12 -19.23 11.32
C GLN A 63 -23.79 -19.30 12.07
N GLY A 64 -23.48 -18.21 12.77
CA GLY A 64 -22.23 -17.93 13.45
C GLY A 64 -22.04 -16.43 13.55
N SER A 65 -21.92 -15.89 14.76
CA SER A 65 -21.62 -14.46 14.96
C SER A 65 -20.29 -14.14 14.26
N ALA A 66 -20.35 -13.26 13.25
CA ALA A 66 -19.15 -12.84 12.54
C ALA A 66 -18.14 -12.23 13.52
N VAL A 67 -16.86 -12.63 13.39
CA VAL A 67 -15.82 -12.12 14.27
C VAL A 67 -15.40 -10.73 13.81
N VAL A 68 -15.48 -9.75 14.71
CA VAL A 68 -15.07 -8.37 14.42
C VAL A 68 -13.56 -8.23 14.57
N VAL A 69 -12.86 -7.99 13.45
CA VAL A 69 -11.41 -7.83 13.38
C VAL A 69 -11.08 -6.40 12.98
N GLN A 70 -10.20 -5.75 13.74
CA GLN A 70 -9.61 -4.48 13.36
C GLN A 70 -8.24 -4.73 12.72
N LEU A 71 -8.07 -4.30 11.47
CA LEU A 71 -6.77 -4.29 10.80
C LEU A 71 -5.97 -3.08 11.29
N ALA A 72 -4.85 -3.33 11.96
CA ALA A 72 -3.88 -2.29 12.29
C ALA A 72 -3.23 -1.72 11.03
N THR A 73 -2.66 -0.52 11.11
CA THR A 73 -1.84 0.04 10.02
C THR A 73 -0.78 -0.97 9.59
N VAL A 74 -0.72 -1.26 8.29
CA VAL A 74 0.22 -2.21 7.72
C VAL A 74 1.64 -1.69 7.91
N GLY A 75 2.51 -2.53 8.49
CA GLY A 75 3.95 -2.29 8.51
C GLY A 75 4.58 -2.74 7.20
N VAL A 76 5.73 -2.18 6.85
CA VAL A 76 6.49 -2.55 5.65
C VAL A 76 7.97 -2.53 6.00
N SER A 77 8.73 -3.42 5.37
CA SER A 77 10.19 -3.45 5.54
C SER A 77 10.84 -2.19 4.94
N PRO A 78 12.00 -1.76 5.45
CA PRO A 78 12.72 -0.62 4.89
C PRO A 78 12.93 -0.76 3.38
N GLY A 79 12.71 0.33 2.65
CA GLY A 79 12.78 0.36 1.18
C GLY A 79 11.43 0.12 0.48
N TYR A 80 10.43 -0.45 1.15
CA TYR A 80 9.12 -0.77 0.55
C TYR A 80 8.01 0.26 0.81
N ALA A 81 8.25 1.29 1.62
CA ALA A 81 7.18 2.19 2.08
C ALA A 81 6.64 3.16 1.03
N GLY A 82 7.40 3.44 -0.02
CA GLY A 82 7.01 4.40 -1.05
C GLY A 82 5.85 3.94 -1.93
N ALA A 83 5.48 4.81 -2.88
CA ALA A 83 4.50 4.49 -3.92
C ALA A 83 5.14 3.89 -5.18
N ASP A 84 6.46 3.81 -5.29
CA ASP A 84 7.13 3.31 -6.49
C ASP A 84 6.92 1.80 -6.68
N ILE A 85 6.84 1.35 -7.94
CA ILE A 85 6.84 -0.07 -8.25
C ILE A 85 8.28 -0.57 -8.19
N LEU A 86 8.58 -1.41 -7.21
CA LEU A 86 9.94 -1.85 -6.92
C LEU A 86 10.36 -3.05 -7.76
N VAL A 87 11.66 -3.05 -8.09
CA VAL A 87 12.32 -4.13 -8.83
C VAL A 87 13.65 -4.46 -8.17
N THR A 88 13.88 -5.74 -7.90
CA THR A 88 15.19 -6.26 -7.49
C THR A 88 15.94 -6.75 -8.71
N ARG A 89 17.13 -6.19 -8.93
CA ARG A 89 18.01 -6.57 -10.05
C ARG A 89 18.92 -7.75 -9.69
N PRO A 90 19.55 -8.41 -10.68
CA PRO A 90 20.42 -9.57 -10.42
C PRO A 90 21.60 -9.26 -9.48
N ASP A 91 22.05 -8.01 -9.44
CA ASP A 91 23.10 -7.50 -8.56
C ASP A 91 22.61 -7.18 -7.13
N ARG A 92 21.39 -7.61 -6.78
CA ARG A 92 20.72 -7.38 -5.48
C ARG A 92 20.36 -5.92 -5.21
N ARG A 93 20.37 -5.07 -6.23
CA ARG A 93 19.94 -3.68 -6.10
C ARG A 93 18.42 -3.59 -6.15
N LEU A 94 17.84 -2.95 -5.15
CA LEU A 94 16.45 -2.52 -5.16
C LEU A 94 16.36 -1.19 -5.93
N ASP A 95 15.57 -1.19 -6.99
CA ASP A 95 15.39 -0.09 -7.93
C ASP A 95 13.89 0.11 -8.18
N VAL A 96 13.53 1.08 -9.03
CA VAL A 96 12.15 1.42 -9.35
C VAL A 96 11.88 1.30 -10.84
N PHE A 97 10.68 0.89 -11.23
CA PHE A 97 10.23 1.06 -12.61
C PHE A 97 10.03 2.54 -12.91
N ALA A 98 10.72 3.06 -13.93
CA ALA A 98 10.68 4.48 -14.27
C ALA A 98 9.25 4.95 -14.57
N ALA A 99 8.93 6.16 -14.10
CA ALA A 99 7.64 6.82 -14.32
C ALA A 99 6.41 5.93 -14.00
N SER A 100 6.52 5.07 -12.98
CA SER A 100 5.49 4.09 -12.64
C SER A 100 5.32 3.99 -11.13
N ARG A 101 4.08 4.09 -10.65
CA ARG A 101 3.77 4.08 -9.22
C ARG A 101 2.43 3.43 -8.91
N TRP A 102 2.28 2.96 -7.68
CA TRP A 102 1.02 2.65 -7.03
C TRP A 102 0.19 3.93 -6.79
N PRO A 103 -1.13 3.82 -6.52
CA PRO A 103 -1.98 4.99 -6.27
C PRO A 103 -1.65 5.71 -4.96
N ASP A 104 -1.00 5.04 -4.02
CA ASP A 104 -0.61 5.56 -2.73
C ASP A 104 0.62 4.79 -2.20
N GLU A 105 1.11 5.14 -1.01
CA GLU A 105 2.16 4.40 -0.32
C GLU A 105 1.76 2.93 -0.10
N LEU A 106 2.73 2.03 -0.26
CA LEU A 106 2.48 0.59 -0.20
C LEU A 106 1.72 0.11 1.06
N PRO A 107 1.99 0.61 2.28
CA PRO A 107 1.19 0.26 3.47
C PRO A 107 -0.31 0.46 3.28
N ARG A 108 -0.72 1.57 2.67
CA ARG A 108 -2.13 1.89 2.44
C ARG A 108 -2.73 1.02 1.35
N VAL A 109 -2.01 0.86 0.24
CA VAL A 109 -2.43 -0.01 -0.88
C VAL A 109 -2.67 -1.44 -0.39
N VAL A 110 -1.71 -2.03 0.33
CA VAL A 110 -1.85 -3.39 0.86
C VAL A 110 -2.93 -3.45 1.95
N GLY A 111 -3.08 -2.42 2.79
CA GLY A 111 -4.12 -2.36 3.81
C GLY A 111 -5.53 -2.40 3.23
N ASP A 112 -5.79 -1.60 2.19
CA ASP A 112 -7.08 -1.56 1.51
C ASP A 112 -7.40 -2.91 0.84
N LEU A 113 -6.40 -3.51 0.18
CA LEU A 113 -6.53 -4.85 -0.42
C LEU A 113 -6.78 -5.93 0.64
N ALA A 114 -6.09 -5.87 1.79
CA ALA A 114 -6.28 -6.81 2.88
C ALA A 114 -7.69 -6.71 3.48
N LEU A 115 -8.22 -5.50 3.66
CA LEU A 115 -9.60 -5.31 4.11
C LEU A 115 -10.61 -5.91 3.13
N ALA A 116 -10.39 -5.71 1.82
CA ALA A 116 -11.23 -6.31 0.79
C ALA A 116 -11.18 -7.85 0.86
N ALA A 117 -9.99 -8.43 0.97
CA ALA A 117 -9.78 -9.88 1.08
C ALA A 117 -10.39 -10.49 2.36
N LEU A 118 -10.35 -9.79 3.49
CA LEU A 118 -10.94 -10.30 4.74
C LEU A 118 -12.47 -10.31 4.66
N LYS A 119 -13.06 -9.30 4.00
CA LYS A 119 -14.51 -9.16 3.84
C LYS A 119 -15.11 -10.21 2.90
N THR A 120 -14.35 -10.78 1.97
CA THR A 120 -14.88 -11.80 1.05
C THR A 120 -15.20 -13.13 1.73
N SER A 121 -14.64 -13.39 2.92
CA SER A 121 -14.93 -14.61 3.68
C SER A 121 -16.37 -14.71 4.18
N GLY A 122 -17.04 -13.58 4.43
CA GLY A 122 -18.35 -13.52 5.11
C GLY A 122 -18.33 -13.92 6.60
N ARG A 123 -17.21 -14.47 7.11
CA ARG A 123 -17.06 -14.89 8.51
C ARG A 123 -16.38 -13.82 9.37
N LEU A 124 -15.67 -12.90 8.73
CA LEU A 124 -14.97 -11.79 9.37
C LEU A 124 -15.65 -10.46 9.04
N GLN A 125 -15.90 -9.66 10.07
CA GLN A 125 -16.22 -8.25 9.93
C GLN A 125 -14.94 -7.43 10.13
N ALA A 126 -14.26 -7.14 9.02
CA ALA A 126 -12.98 -6.43 9.03
C ALA A 126 -13.15 -4.92 8.85
N PHE A 127 -12.51 -4.15 9.73
CA PHE A 127 -12.50 -2.69 9.69
C PHE A 127 -11.07 -2.16 9.80
N ASP A 128 -10.81 -0.99 9.23
CA ASP A 128 -9.53 -0.31 9.38
C ASP A 128 -9.29 0.18 10.83
N ALA A 129 -8.07 0.63 11.09
CA ALA A 129 -7.65 1.15 12.39
C ALA A 129 -8.31 2.48 12.78
N THR A 130 -8.86 3.25 11.82
CA THR A 130 -9.46 4.57 12.04
C THR A 130 -10.91 4.48 12.50
N MET A 131 -11.59 3.37 12.19
CA MET A 131 -12.98 3.13 12.58
C MET A 131 -13.11 2.90 14.10
N PRO A 132 -13.97 3.66 14.80
CA PRO A 132 -14.15 3.55 16.25
C PRO A 132 -15.08 2.38 16.61
N ILE A 133 -14.68 1.15 16.28
CA ILE A 133 -15.49 -0.06 16.46
C ILE A 133 -14.94 -0.91 17.61
N ALA A 134 -15.84 -1.57 18.34
CA ALA A 134 -15.50 -2.53 19.39
C ALA A 134 -15.06 -3.88 18.79
N ALA A 135 -13.93 -3.89 18.08
CA ALA A 135 -13.35 -5.14 17.56
C ALA A 135 -12.91 -6.07 18.69
N THR A 136 -13.13 -7.37 18.53
CA THR A 136 -12.69 -8.38 19.50
C THR A 136 -11.23 -8.77 19.29
N HIS A 137 -10.76 -8.64 18.06
CA HIS A 137 -9.42 -9.02 17.63
C HIS A 137 -8.75 -7.89 16.84
N THR A 138 -7.43 -7.86 16.89
CA THR A 138 -6.59 -7.00 16.07
C THR A 138 -5.69 -7.88 15.20
N LEU A 139 -5.70 -7.62 13.90
CA LEU A 139 -4.78 -8.22 12.95
C LEU A 139 -3.75 -7.16 12.55
N ARG A 140 -2.47 -7.45 12.74
CA ARG A 140 -1.37 -6.63 12.22
C ARG A 140 -0.70 -7.38 11.08
N LEU A 141 -0.49 -6.68 9.97
CA LEU A 141 0.26 -7.19 8.82
C LEU A 141 1.56 -6.41 8.68
N ASP A 142 2.62 -7.11 8.32
CA ASP A 142 3.95 -6.56 8.05
C ASP A 142 4.43 -7.10 6.70
N VAL A 143 4.52 -6.24 5.68
CA VAL A 143 5.00 -6.62 4.35
C VAL A 143 6.52 -6.76 4.41
N ARG A 144 6.99 -7.99 4.25
CA ARG A 144 8.42 -8.29 4.18
C ARG A 144 9.00 -8.09 2.80
N ARG A 145 8.22 -8.41 1.77
CA ARG A 145 8.67 -8.37 0.38
C ARG A 145 7.50 -8.03 -0.55
N PHE A 146 7.75 -7.13 -1.49
CA PHE A 146 6.79 -6.68 -2.50
C PHE A 146 7.54 -6.06 -3.68
N ASP A 147 8.16 -6.90 -4.51
CA ASP A 147 8.98 -6.46 -5.64
C ASP A 147 8.97 -7.48 -6.79
N ALA A 148 9.34 -6.99 -7.97
CA ALA A 148 9.65 -7.83 -9.12
C ALA A 148 11.14 -8.18 -9.10
N GLU A 149 11.51 -9.46 -9.03
CA GLU A 149 12.89 -9.91 -9.09
C GLU A 149 13.27 -10.33 -10.52
N TYR A 150 14.30 -9.71 -11.07
CA TYR A 150 14.97 -10.20 -12.27
C TYR A 150 16.14 -11.09 -11.84
N ALA A 151 16.00 -12.40 -12.07
CA ALA A 151 17.13 -13.32 -11.91
C ALA A 151 18.21 -13.07 -12.98
N VAL A 152 17.80 -12.63 -14.17
CA VAL A 152 18.66 -12.22 -15.29
C VAL A 152 18.12 -10.91 -15.87
N GLU A 153 19.02 -9.97 -16.15
CA GLU A 153 18.64 -8.65 -16.67
C GLU A 153 17.88 -8.78 -18.00
N GLY A 154 16.75 -8.09 -18.13
CA GLY A 154 15.91 -8.11 -19.34
C GLY A 154 15.05 -9.36 -19.52
N ALA A 155 15.17 -10.39 -18.67
CA ALA A 155 14.31 -11.56 -18.68
C ALA A 155 12.90 -11.24 -18.14
N ARG A 156 12.03 -12.24 -18.00
CA ARG A 156 10.75 -12.07 -17.30
C ARG A 156 11.00 -12.05 -15.79
N PRO A 157 10.49 -11.06 -15.03
CA PRO A 157 10.67 -11.06 -13.59
C PRO A 157 9.72 -12.01 -12.87
N THR A 158 10.12 -12.44 -11.68
CA THR A 158 9.23 -13.10 -10.72
C THR A 158 8.77 -12.11 -9.68
N ILE A 159 7.47 -12.00 -9.48
CA ILE A 159 6.92 -11.15 -8.42
C ILE A 159 6.93 -11.90 -7.11
N HIS A 160 7.46 -11.28 -6.06
CA HIS A 160 7.45 -11.84 -4.72
C HIS A 160 6.61 -10.96 -3.80
N VAL A 161 5.60 -11.57 -3.17
CA VAL A 161 4.80 -10.95 -2.12
C VAL A 161 4.92 -11.81 -0.87
N VAL A 162 5.40 -11.22 0.22
CA VAL A 162 5.55 -11.90 1.51
C VAL A 162 5.01 -11.01 2.62
N ILE A 163 4.03 -11.53 3.36
CA ILE A 163 3.31 -10.82 4.40
C ILE A 163 3.37 -11.63 5.69
N ASP A 164 3.94 -11.05 6.74
CA ASP A 164 3.85 -11.59 8.08
C ASP A 164 2.60 -11.03 8.77
N ALA A 165 1.97 -11.85 9.61
CA ALA A 165 0.74 -11.51 10.29
C ALA A 165 0.80 -11.89 11.76
N VAL A 166 0.25 -11.02 12.60
CA VAL A 166 0.04 -11.26 14.03
C VAL A 166 -1.43 -11.01 14.34
N LEU A 167 -2.11 -12.07 14.80
CA LEU A 167 -3.47 -11.99 15.31
C LEU A 167 -3.42 -11.93 16.84
N ALA A 168 -4.03 -10.90 17.42
CA ALA A 168 -4.10 -10.72 18.85
C ALA A 168 -5.53 -10.45 19.33
N ARG A 169 -5.83 -10.88 20.55
CA ARG A 169 -7.09 -10.55 21.22
C ARG A 169 -7.00 -9.14 21.79
N ARG A 170 -8.02 -8.32 21.56
CA ARG A 170 -7.94 -6.88 21.87
C ARG A 170 -7.99 -6.58 23.37
N ARG A 171 -8.72 -7.37 24.16
CA ARG A 171 -8.98 -7.12 25.59
C ARG A 171 -7.69 -7.14 26.45
N ASP A 172 -6.80 -8.09 26.16
CA ASP A 172 -5.61 -8.39 26.96
C ASP A 172 -4.32 -8.37 26.12
N ARG A 173 -4.44 -8.06 24.82
CA ARG A 173 -3.33 -8.04 23.85
C ARG A 173 -2.61 -9.38 23.74
N GLU A 174 -3.27 -10.48 24.10
CA GLU A 174 -2.71 -11.82 23.95
C GLU A 174 -2.57 -12.15 22.47
N VAL A 175 -1.38 -12.59 22.06
CA VAL A 175 -1.14 -13.05 20.69
C VAL A 175 -1.69 -14.45 20.53
N ILE A 176 -2.71 -14.59 19.69
CA ILE A 176 -3.37 -15.85 19.37
C ILE A 176 -2.55 -16.63 18.35
N ALA A 177 -2.08 -15.95 17.31
CA ALA A 177 -1.33 -16.58 16.24
C ALA A 177 -0.32 -15.63 15.61
N ARG A 178 0.76 -16.24 15.09
CA ARG A 178 1.73 -15.61 14.19
C ARG A 178 1.90 -16.53 13.00
N PHE A 179 1.84 -15.97 11.81
CA PHE A 179 1.99 -16.73 10.58
C PHE A 179 2.53 -15.85 9.46
N SER A 180 2.96 -16.47 8.38
CA SER A 180 3.49 -15.82 7.18
C SER A 180 2.74 -16.37 5.98
N SER A 181 2.36 -15.49 5.06
CA SER A 181 1.84 -15.84 3.74
C SER A 181 2.80 -15.33 2.67
N ALA A 182 3.00 -16.13 1.64
CA ALA A 182 3.87 -15.80 0.53
C ALA A 182 3.26 -16.28 -0.78
N ALA A 183 3.48 -15.51 -1.84
CA ALA A 183 3.13 -15.87 -3.20
C ALA A 183 4.26 -15.43 -4.14
N GLU A 184 4.53 -16.28 -5.13
CA GLU A 184 5.52 -16.02 -6.18
C GLU A 184 4.87 -16.25 -7.55
N VAL A 185 4.90 -15.23 -8.39
CA VAL A 185 4.24 -15.28 -9.71
C VAL A 185 5.21 -14.75 -10.76
N GLU A 186 5.64 -15.63 -11.67
CA GLU A 186 6.42 -15.22 -12.84
C GLU A 186 5.54 -14.43 -13.82
N ALA A 187 5.98 -13.25 -14.24
CA ALA A 187 5.31 -12.52 -15.30
C ALA A 187 5.44 -13.30 -16.62
N THR A 188 4.39 -13.36 -17.43
CA THR A 188 4.44 -14.08 -18.72
C THR A 188 5.24 -13.34 -19.78
N GLU A 189 5.46 -12.04 -19.59
CA GLU A 189 6.23 -11.17 -20.48
C GLU A 189 6.95 -10.08 -19.68
N ASN A 190 8.08 -9.60 -20.21
CA ASN A 190 8.80 -8.44 -19.67
C ASN A 190 8.16 -7.13 -20.16
N ARG A 191 6.90 -6.90 -19.77
CA ARG A 191 6.14 -5.67 -20.05
C ARG A 191 5.46 -5.21 -18.78
N LEU A 192 5.56 -3.93 -18.45
CA LEU A 192 5.08 -3.40 -17.18
C LEU A 192 3.60 -3.72 -16.90
N ALA A 193 2.72 -3.66 -17.90
CA ALA A 193 1.31 -4.04 -17.73
C ALA A 193 1.13 -5.51 -17.31
N VAL A 194 1.95 -6.43 -17.86
CA VAL A 194 1.94 -7.86 -17.52
C VAL A 194 2.57 -8.11 -16.15
N ILE A 195 3.61 -7.35 -15.81
CA ILE A 195 4.25 -7.36 -14.49
C ILE A 195 3.25 -6.90 -13.42
N VAL A 196 2.48 -5.84 -13.67
CA VAL A 196 1.42 -5.37 -12.76
C VAL A 196 0.31 -6.40 -12.60
N ALA A 197 -0.08 -7.11 -13.66
CA ALA A 197 -1.03 -8.22 -13.56
C ALA A 197 -0.47 -9.38 -12.71
N ALA A 198 0.84 -9.65 -12.79
CA ALA A 198 1.50 -10.63 -11.93
C ALA A 198 1.54 -10.17 -10.46
N PHE A 199 1.76 -8.86 -10.20
CA PHE A 199 1.60 -8.28 -8.86
C PHE A 199 0.19 -8.45 -8.31
N GLU A 200 -0.82 -8.15 -9.13
CA GLU A 200 -2.22 -8.32 -8.76
C GLU A 200 -2.52 -9.77 -8.36
N LYS A 201 -2.04 -10.74 -9.14
CA LYS A 201 -2.19 -12.15 -8.81
C LYS A 201 -1.47 -12.53 -7.52
N ALA A 202 -0.20 -12.18 -7.38
CA ALA A 202 0.62 -12.53 -6.22
C ALA A 202 0.05 -11.95 -4.91
N VAL A 203 -0.33 -10.66 -4.91
CA VAL A 203 -0.94 -10.03 -3.72
C VAL A 203 -2.30 -10.65 -3.40
N GLY A 204 -3.09 -10.99 -4.42
CA GLY A 204 -4.36 -11.70 -4.25
C GLY A 204 -4.18 -13.04 -3.55
N GLU A 205 -3.24 -13.86 -4.03
CA GLU A 205 -2.93 -15.18 -3.45
C GLU A 205 -2.43 -15.06 -2.00
N ALA A 206 -1.48 -14.14 -1.73
CA ALA A 206 -0.94 -13.93 -0.39
C ALA A 206 -2.02 -13.46 0.60
N LEU A 207 -2.89 -12.52 0.20
CA LEU A 207 -3.96 -12.02 1.06
C LEU A 207 -5.08 -13.03 1.29
N LEU A 208 -5.44 -13.85 0.29
CA LEU A 208 -6.38 -14.96 0.50
C LEU A 208 -5.81 -16.00 1.48
N ALA A 209 -4.52 -16.30 1.39
CA ALA A 209 -3.84 -17.16 2.37
C ALA A 209 -3.84 -16.54 3.78
N THR A 210 -3.61 -15.22 3.89
CA THR A 210 -3.73 -14.49 5.16
C THR A 210 -5.14 -14.56 5.76
N THR A 211 -6.18 -14.36 4.94
CA THR A 211 -7.58 -14.47 5.38
C THR A 211 -7.86 -15.87 5.91
N ARG A 212 -7.54 -16.91 5.13
CA ARG A 212 -7.74 -18.31 5.53
C ARG A 212 -7.03 -18.64 6.84
N GLN A 213 -5.78 -18.22 6.99
CA GLN A 213 -5.01 -18.50 8.21
C GLN A 213 -5.53 -17.74 9.42
N THR A 214 -6.09 -16.55 9.22
CA THR A 214 -6.79 -15.79 10.27
C THR A 214 -8.02 -16.55 10.75
N GLU A 215 -8.82 -17.11 9.85
CA GLU A 215 -10.01 -17.90 10.21
C GLU A 215 -9.64 -19.16 10.96
N ILE A 216 -8.66 -19.93 10.48
CA ILE A 216 -8.15 -21.13 11.15
C ILE A 216 -7.67 -20.80 12.57
N ALA A 217 -6.93 -19.70 12.72
CA ALA A 217 -6.45 -19.26 14.02
C ALA A 217 -7.61 -18.91 14.98
N LEU A 218 -8.65 -18.24 14.49
CA LEU A 218 -9.82 -17.89 15.29
C LEU A 218 -10.64 -19.12 15.70
N GLU A 219 -10.75 -20.13 14.84
CA GLU A 219 -11.43 -21.40 15.14
C GLU A 219 -10.69 -22.24 16.18
N SER A 220 -9.36 -22.11 16.24
CA SER A 220 -8.53 -22.84 17.21
C SER A 220 -8.63 -22.31 18.65
N ILE A 221 -9.28 -21.15 18.86
CA ILE A 221 -9.44 -20.57 20.20
C ILE A 221 -10.44 -21.43 20.99
N PRO A 222 -10.02 -22.13 22.06
CA PRO A 222 -10.94 -22.92 22.85
C PRO A 222 -11.99 -22.01 23.51
N ALA A 223 -13.26 -22.40 23.47
CA ALA A 223 -14.41 -21.68 24.04
C ALA A 223 -14.37 -21.44 25.58
N ARG A 224 -13.21 -21.65 26.24
CA ARG A 224 -13.08 -21.85 27.70
C ARG A 224 -12.96 -20.59 28.57
N HIS A 225 -13.21 -19.38 28.06
CA HIS A 225 -13.07 -18.15 28.86
C HIS A 225 -14.33 -17.28 28.97
N GLN A 226 -15.52 -17.86 28.75
CA GLN A 226 -16.79 -17.16 29.00
C GLN A 226 -17.44 -17.42 30.38
N ASP A 227 -16.93 -18.35 31.20
CA ASP A 227 -17.58 -18.77 32.46
C ASP A 227 -16.92 -18.28 33.77
N ALA A 228 -16.08 -17.26 33.75
CA ALA A 228 -15.64 -16.64 35.01
C ALA A 228 -16.68 -15.60 35.48
N THR A 229 -17.84 -16.07 35.96
CA THR A 229 -18.71 -15.27 36.83
C THR A 229 -17.94 -14.96 38.12
N PRO A 230 -17.67 -13.69 38.48
CA PRO A 230 -17.17 -13.40 39.81
C PRO A 230 -18.30 -13.74 40.79
N THR A 231 -18.09 -14.77 41.59
CA THR A 231 -18.99 -15.10 42.71
C THR A 231 -18.77 -14.02 43.79
N PRO A 232 -19.84 -13.47 44.39
CA PRO A 232 -19.76 -12.36 45.35
C PRO A 232 -19.03 -12.73 46.64
#